data_AF-A0A0L0D3E5-F1
#
_entry.id   AF-A0A0L0D3E5-F1
#
_cell.length_a   1.000
_cell.length_b   1.000
_cell.length_c   1.000
_cell.angle_alpha   90.00
_cell.angle_beta   90.00
_cell.angle_gamma   90.00
#
_symmetry.space_group_name_H-M   'P 1'
#
loop_
_entity.id
_entity.type
_entity.pdbx_description
1 polymer ?
#
loop_
_entity_poly.entity_id
_entity_poly.type
_entity_poly.pdbx_seq_one_letter_code
_entity_poly.pdbx_strand_id
1 'polypeptide(L)'
;MVVVVVTVAGDGMPMATGTEFGAEGETDVAMAEVMADGDGPGVNTSVHAFYYTWYGDEDQAFHHWDHRVLCHWNEALRHHHPCGHRFAPPDVGSPYYPARGLYSSGDAAVVTGHTSDAGKAGIGVLVYGWTGQASNPRAVDGEGINTDIIVDDVLRAVETSHVPVQIAFHSEPYEGRSPVSFADDAEYLAAHYFHYDSIYRIDGRPVVYVYDSYRSPAVEWADVLGKGGSLRGSDADVFAFGLCLDRGCVAELAAGGFDGLYTYFGSDGFSYGSSVSEWPELVNEAHAAGLKVSLSVGPGYDDTRIRPWNSATRKDRDNGKYYVRMWEAALASGPDYVSITSFNEWGEGTQIEPAVARETTDYTYVGYGDRYLELTAEFVERWSRR
;
A
#
# COMPACT_ATOMS: atom_id res chain seq x y z
N MET A 1 -39.56 -48.30 22.22
CA MET A 1 -40.91 -48.67 22.69
C MET A 1 -41.77 -47.42 22.54
N VAL A 2 -42.52 -47.31 21.43
CA VAL A 2 -44.00 -47.40 21.40
C VAL A 2 -44.61 -46.18 22.11
N VAL A 3 -45.00 -45.11 21.39
CA VAL A 3 -46.35 -44.84 20.78
C VAL A 3 -47.17 -43.95 21.75
N VAL A 4 -47.45 -42.68 21.39
CA VAL A 4 -48.65 -42.15 20.68
C VAL A 4 -49.78 -41.74 21.65
N VAL A 5 -50.06 -40.42 21.69
CA VAL A 5 -51.30 -39.71 21.30
C VAL A 5 -52.46 -39.80 22.29
N VAL A 6 -53.03 -38.64 22.66
CA VAL A 6 -54.48 -38.37 22.59
C VAL A 6 -54.73 -36.87 22.30
N THR A 7 -55.53 -36.63 21.25
CA THR A 7 -56.17 -35.41 20.72
C THR A 7 -57.41 -34.98 21.52
N VAL A 8 -57.91 -33.74 21.33
CA VAL A 8 -59.31 -33.29 20.99
C VAL A 8 -59.31 -31.73 21.05
N ALA A 9 -59.34 -30.98 19.93
CA ALA A 9 -60.46 -30.50 19.09
C ALA A 9 -61.25 -29.28 19.63
N GLY A 10 -61.48 -28.28 18.76
CA GLY A 10 -62.38 -27.16 19.00
C GLY A 10 -62.21 -26.03 17.96
N ASP A 11 -63.03 -26.08 16.91
CA ASP A 11 -63.12 -25.20 15.74
C ASP A 11 -63.43 -23.71 16.01
N GLY A 12 -63.09 -22.86 15.03
CA GLY A 12 -63.78 -21.58 14.84
C GLY A 12 -62.99 -20.50 14.09
N MET A 13 -63.04 -20.52 12.75
CA MET A 13 -62.81 -19.34 11.91
C MET A 13 -64.14 -18.62 11.64
N PRO A 14 -64.12 -17.31 11.44
CA PRO A 14 -64.71 -16.78 10.22
C PRO A 14 -63.87 -15.71 9.52
N MET A 15 -64.01 -15.67 8.20
CA MET A 15 -63.61 -14.59 7.30
C MET A 15 -64.68 -13.48 7.28
N ALA A 16 -64.27 -12.21 7.14
CA ALA A 16 -64.48 -11.41 5.91
C ALA A 16 -64.51 -9.88 6.14
N THR A 17 -64.16 -9.18 5.06
CA THR A 17 -64.48 -7.81 4.64
C THR A 17 -63.62 -6.66 5.17
N GLY A 18 -63.04 -5.92 4.21
CA GLY A 18 -62.28 -4.69 4.43
C GLY A 18 -63.08 -3.43 4.10
N THR A 19 -62.46 -2.27 4.38
CA THR A 19 -62.65 -0.98 3.71
C THR A 19 -61.54 -0.01 4.15
N GLU A 20 -61.01 0.75 3.20
CA GLU A 20 -60.07 1.87 3.37
C GLU A 20 -60.71 3.10 4.04
N PHE A 21 -59.90 3.94 4.69
CA PHE A 21 -59.65 5.38 4.39
C PHE A 21 -59.20 6.17 5.64
N GLY A 22 -58.18 7.03 5.48
CA GLY A 22 -58.20 8.39 6.03
C GLY A 22 -57.39 8.70 7.29
N ALA A 23 -56.12 9.08 7.07
CA ALA A 23 -55.44 10.31 7.49
C ALA A 23 -55.53 10.89 8.94
N GLU A 24 -54.32 11.31 9.37
CA GLU A 24 -53.94 12.38 10.32
C GLU A 24 -53.83 12.08 11.84
N GLY A 25 -52.63 12.38 12.36
CA GLY A 25 -52.27 12.34 13.77
C GLY A 25 -50.75 12.44 13.98
N GLU A 26 -50.17 13.62 13.76
CA GLU A 26 -48.85 13.99 14.29
C GLU A 26 -48.86 13.91 15.82
N THR A 27 -47.87 13.24 16.42
CA THR A 27 -47.28 13.66 17.69
C THR A 27 -45.80 13.28 17.70
N ASP A 28 -44.98 14.28 18.00
CA ASP A 28 -43.53 14.27 18.13
C ASP A 28 -42.99 13.02 18.83
N VAL A 29 -42.10 12.30 18.14
CA VAL A 29 -41.09 11.47 18.80
C VAL A 29 -39.78 12.22 18.67
N ALA A 30 -39.34 12.76 19.80
CA ALA A 30 -38.05 13.39 19.99
C ALA A 30 -36.94 12.56 19.32
N MET A 31 -36.19 13.21 18.44
CA MET A 31 -34.88 12.76 17.99
C MET A 31 -34.02 12.57 19.23
N ALA A 32 -33.89 11.32 19.68
CA ALA A 32 -32.77 10.94 20.51
C ALA A 32 -31.52 11.03 19.62
N GLU A 33 -30.69 12.03 19.89
CA GLU A 33 -29.28 12.01 19.50
C GLU A 33 -28.69 10.68 19.97
N VAL A 34 -28.51 9.76 19.02
CA VAL A 34 -27.55 8.68 19.22
C VAL A 34 -26.19 9.31 18.98
N MET A 35 -25.58 9.78 20.06
CA MET A 35 -24.13 9.77 20.19
C MET A 35 -23.68 8.33 19.89
N ALA A 36 -23.19 8.08 18.68
CA ALA A 36 -22.41 6.90 18.40
C ALA A 36 -20.94 7.33 18.51
N ASP A 37 -20.35 7.00 19.65
CA ASP A 37 -18.92 7.05 19.90
C ASP A 37 -18.15 6.53 18.67
N GLY A 38 -17.12 7.27 18.28
CA GLY A 38 -16.12 6.79 17.35
C GLY A 38 -15.33 5.66 18.02
N ASP A 39 -15.43 4.46 17.47
CA ASP A 39 -14.51 3.35 17.73
C ASP A 39 -14.65 2.33 16.59
N GLY A 40 -14.22 2.75 15.39
CA GLY A 40 -13.43 1.80 14.60
C GLY A 40 -12.11 1.59 15.35
N PRO A 41 -11.46 0.43 15.27
CA PRO A 41 -10.14 0.27 15.87
C PRO A 41 -9.26 1.42 15.36
N GLY A 42 -8.66 2.17 16.28
CA GLY A 42 -7.70 3.22 15.91
C GLY A 42 -6.61 2.65 15.00
N VAL A 43 -5.99 3.50 14.20
CA VAL A 43 -4.93 3.03 13.29
C VAL A 43 -3.73 2.49 14.07
N ASN A 44 -3.03 1.52 13.49
CA ASN A 44 -1.78 1.00 14.03
C ASN A 44 -0.59 1.57 13.25
N THR A 45 0.18 2.44 13.89
CA THR A 45 1.34 3.11 13.29
C THR A 45 2.56 2.20 13.14
N SER A 46 2.46 0.90 13.44
CA SER A 46 3.44 -0.11 13.04
C SER A 46 3.05 -0.88 11.78
N VAL A 47 1.90 -0.56 11.18
CA VAL A 47 1.42 -1.13 9.91
C VAL A 47 1.39 -0.05 8.84
N HIS A 48 2.22 -0.24 7.81
CA HIS A 48 2.42 0.72 6.75
C HIS A 48 1.92 0.14 5.41
N ALA A 49 1.57 0.96 4.42
CA ALA A 49 1.23 0.50 3.07
C ALA A 49 1.87 1.39 2.00
N PHE A 50 2.55 0.80 1.02
CA PHE A 50 3.13 1.55 -0.09
C PHE A 50 2.04 2.19 -0.95
N TYR A 51 2.16 3.48 -1.21
CA TYR A 51 1.12 4.34 -1.78
C TYR A 51 1.68 5.14 -2.95
N TYR A 52 1.09 4.94 -4.12
CA TYR A 52 1.57 5.49 -5.39
C TYR A 52 0.63 6.58 -5.88
N THR A 53 1.20 7.75 -6.16
CA THR A 53 0.46 8.96 -6.52
C THR A 53 0.79 9.44 -7.93
N TRP A 54 1.02 8.51 -8.85
CA TRP A 54 1.42 8.82 -10.23
C TRP A 54 0.28 8.66 -11.26
N TYR A 55 -0.92 8.33 -10.80
CA TYR A 55 -2.09 8.15 -11.66
C TYR A 55 -2.71 9.50 -12.05
N GLY A 56 -3.12 9.64 -13.31
CA GLY A 56 -3.84 10.81 -13.82
C GLY A 56 -5.18 10.46 -14.46
N ASP A 57 -6.10 11.40 -14.51
CA ASP A 57 -7.40 11.25 -15.18
C ASP A 57 -7.36 11.67 -16.66
N GLU A 58 -8.51 11.85 -17.31
CA GLU A 58 -8.60 12.23 -18.73
C GLU A 58 -7.87 13.54 -19.05
N ASP A 59 -7.95 14.54 -18.17
CA ASP A 59 -7.30 15.84 -18.35
C ASP A 59 -5.76 15.72 -18.29
N GLN A 60 -5.28 14.67 -17.63
CA GLN A 60 -3.88 14.30 -17.51
C GLN A 60 -3.50 13.14 -18.45
N ALA A 61 -4.26 12.95 -19.54
CA ALA A 61 -4.02 11.91 -20.54
C ALA A 61 -3.90 10.49 -19.94
N PHE A 62 -4.58 10.24 -18.81
CA PHE A 62 -4.62 8.97 -18.12
C PHE A 62 -3.25 8.44 -17.68
N HIS A 63 -2.34 9.33 -17.22
CA HIS A 63 -1.02 8.93 -16.72
C HIS A 63 -1.07 7.65 -15.88
N HIS A 64 -0.17 6.72 -16.17
CA HIS A 64 -0.08 5.36 -15.61
C HIS A 64 -1.24 4.40 -15.88
N TRP A 65 -2.46 4.86 -16.13
CA TRP A 65 -3.51 3.97 -16.63
C TRP A 65 -3.25 3.56 -18.08
N ASP A 66 -2.71 4.47 -18.89
CA ASP A 66 -2.32 4.29 -20.30
C ASP A 66 -0.94 3.63 -20.48
N HIS A 67 -0.40 3.01 -19.43
CA HIS A 67 0.98 2.53 -19.33
C HIS A 67 1.47 1.79 -20.61
N ARG A 68 2.74 1.94 -20.96
CA ARG A 68 3.31 1.17 -22.08
C ARG A 68 3.61 -0.28 -21.69
N VAL A 69 3.46 -1.21 -22.62
CA VAL A 69 4.00 -2.57 -22.45
C VAL A 69 5.52 -2.50 -22.46
N LEU A 70 6.14 -2.91 -21.36
CA LEU A 70 7.58 -2.91 -21.19
C LEU A 70 8.23 -4.03 -21.99
N CYS A 71 9.24 -3.64 -22.76
CA CYS A 71 10.02 -4.56 -23.56
C CYS A 71 10.82 -5.50 -22.67
N HIS A 72 10.99 -6.75 -23.13
CA HIS A 72 11.85 -7.70 -22.44
C HIS A 72 13.27 -7.12 -22.30
N TRP A 73 13.83 -7.23 -21.09
CA TRP A 73 15.15 -6.67 -20.74
C TRP A 73 16.28 -7.33 -21.56
N ASN A 74 16.23 -8.65 -21.76
CA ASN A 74 17.12 -9.37 -22.68
C ASN A 74 16.75 -9.07 -24.14
N GLU A 75 17.65 -8.41 -24.86
CA GLU A 75 17.47 -8.00 -26.25
C GLU A 75 17.19 -9.16 -27.19
N ALA A 76 17.82 -10.32 -26.96
CA ALA A 76 17.62 -11.51 -27.77
C ALA A 76 16.21 -12.09 -27.64
N LEU A 77 15.56 -11.88 -26.49
CA LEU A 77 14.19 -12.34 -26.22
C LEU A 77 13.13 -11.27 -26.57
N ARG A 78 13.53 -10.01 -26.76
CA ARG A 78 12.61 -8.88 -26.98
C ARG A 78 11.64 -9.11 -28.13
N HIS A 79 12.10 -9.69 -29.24
CA HIS A 79 11.25 -9.95 -30.41
C HIS A 79 10.21 -11.06 -30.21
N HIS A 80 10.29 -11.82 -29.10
CA HIS A 80 9.34 -12.88 -28.76
C HIS A 80 8.20 -12.39 -27.86
N HIS A 81 8.21 -11.12 -27.43
CA HIS A 81 7.20 -10.55 -26.55
C HIS A 81 6.65 -9.23 -27.09
N PRO A 82 5.37 -8.90 -26.83
CA PRO A 82 4.84 -7.57 -27.07
C PRO A 82 5.68 -6.50 -26.35
N CYS A 83 5.85 -5.34 -26.98
CA CYS A 83 6.74 -4.28 -26.50
C CYS A 83 6.29 -2.93 -27.10
N GLY A 84 6.25 -1.89 -26.27
CA GLY A 84 6.06 -0.50 -26.68
C GLY A 84 4.61 -0.05 -26.97
N HIS A 85 3.64 -0.96 -27.01
CA HIS A 85 2.23 -0.58 -27.14
C HIS A 85 1.73 0.12 -25.86
N ARG A 86 1.06 1.27 -25.99
CA ARG A 86 0.38 1.95 -24.87
C ARG A 86 -1.06 1.52 -24.77
N PHE A 87 -1.51 1.28 -23.54
CA PHE A 87 -2.92 1.02 -23.27
C PHE A 87 -3.76 2.27 -23.56
N ALA A 88 -5.03 2.05 -23.93
CA ALA A 88 -5.98 3.11 -24.22
C ALA A 88 -7.25 2.87 -23.41
N PRO A 89 -7.53 3.72 -22.39
CA PRO A 89 -8.75 3.63 -21.62
C PRO A 89 -10.01 3.49 -22.51
N PRO A 90 -10.95 2.61 -22.16
CA PRO A 90 -11.11 1.99 -20.85
C PRO A 90 -10.25 0.74 -20.60
N ASP A 91 -9.41 0.29 -21.55
CA ASP A 91 -8.44 -0.78 -21.32
C ASP A 91 -7.15 -0.20 -20.71
N VAL A 92 -6.68 -0.74 -19.57
CA VAL A 92 -5.62 -0.12 -18.76
C VAL A 92 -4.48 -1.06 -18.41
N GLY A 93 -3.30 -0.53 -18.12
CA GLY A 93 -2.08 -1.27 -17.76
C GLY A 93 -2.08 -2.02 -16.43
N SER A 94 -3.25 -2.51 -15.98
CA SER A 94 -3.41 -3.30 -14.75
C SER A 94 -4.21 -4.57 -15.05
N PRO A 95 -4.03 -5.68 -14.31
CA PRO A 95 -4.93 -6.83 -14.37
C PRO A 95 -6.25 -6.63 -13.60
N TYR A 96 -6.37 -5.55 -12.83
CA TYR A 96 -7.57 -5.20 -12.07
C TYR A 96 -8.07 -3.80 -12.46
N TYR A 97 -9.29 -3.47 -12.05
CA TYR A 97 -9.91 -2.17 -12.35
C TYR A 97 -10.32 -1.44 -11.06
N PRO A 98 -9.88 -0.19 -10.84
CA PRO A 98 -10.18 0.57 -9.61
C PRO A 98 -11.68 0.84 -9.45
N ALA A 99 -12.20 0.62 -8.25
CA ALA A 99 -13.59 0.94 -7.91
C ALA A 99 -13.89 2.44 -8.02
N ARG A 100 -12.89 3.30 -7.77
CA ARG A 100 -12.95 4.75 -7.94
C ARG A 100 -12.83 5.22 -9.39
N GLY A 101 -12.71 4.30 -10.34
CA GLY A 101 -12.44 4.63 -11.74
C GLY A 101 -11.00 5.09 -11.95
N LEU A 102 -10.72 5.58 -13.16
CA LEU A 102 -9.39 6.05 -13.56
C LEU A 102 -9.16 7.46 -13.00
N TYR A 103 -8.80 7.49 -11.72
CA TYR A 103 -8.68 8.70 -10.93
C TYR A 103 -7.38 9.46 -11.20
N SER A 104 -7.36 10.74 -10.82
CA SER A 104 -6.15 11.54 -10.65
C SER A 104 -5.66 11.48 -9.20
N SER A 105 -4.36 11.30 -9.02
CA SER A 105 -3.71 11.28 -7.70
C SER A 105 -3.60 12.67 -7.06
N GLY A 106 -3.78 13.73 -7.86
CA GLY A 106 -3.84 15.11 -7.38
C GLY A 106 -5.23 15.55 -6.90
N ASP A 107 -6.27 14.72 -7.07
CA ASP A 107 -7.61 15.02 -6.60
C ASP A 107 -7.71 14.79 -5.08
N ALA A 108 -7.97 15.87 -4.33
CA ALA A 108 -8.11 15.83 -2.88
C ALA A 108 -9.24 14.88 -2.41
N ALA A 109 -10.31 14.70 -3.18
CA ALA A 109 -11.38 13.77 -2.84
C ALA A 109 -10.92 12.31 -2.95
N VAL A 110 -10.07 12.01 -3.93
CA VAL A 110 -9.43 10.70 -4.09
C VAL A 110 -8.50 10.42 -2.92
N VAL A 111 -7.60 11.36 -2.59
CA VAL A 111 -6.67 11.22 -1.45
C VAL A 111 -7.42 11.08 -0.12
N THR A 112 -8.47 11.87 0.11
CA THR A 112 -9.31 11.76 1.30
C THR A 112 -9.99 10.38 1.37
N GLY A 113 -10.48 9.88 0.23
CA GLY A 113 -11.06 8.55 0.11
C GLY A 113 -10.05 7.44 0.44
N HIS A 114 -8.84 7.53 -0.11
CA HIS A 114 -7.75 6.58 0.19
C HIS A 114 -7.35 6.60 1.65
N THR A 115 -7.26 7.79 2.25
CA THR A 115 -6.95 7.96 3.68
C THR A 115 -8.04 7.35 4.55
N SER A 116 -9.32 7.51 4.18
CA SER A 116 -10.44 6.86 4.86
C SER A 116 -10.39 5.33 4.76
N ASP A 117 -10.08 4.78 3.59
CA ASP A 117 -9.93 3.33 3.38
C ASP A 117 -8.78 2.76 4.22
N ALA A 118 -7.63 3.42 4.22
CA ALA A 118 -6.49 3.05 5.04
C ALA A 118 -6.84 3.06 6.53
N GLY A 119 -7.51 4.12 7.00
CA GLY A 119 -7.98 4.23 8.37
C GLY A 119 -8.94 3.11 8.78
N LYS A 120 -9.91 2.77 7.93
CA LYS A 120 -10.84 1.64 8.16
C LYS A 120 -10.14 0.28 8.19
N ALA A 121 -9.07 0.14 7.41
CA ALA A 121 -8.21 -1.05 7.42
C ALA A 121 -7.24 -1.09 8.62
N GLY A 122 -7.24 -0.06 9.48
CA GLY A 122 -6.33 0.08 10.61
C GLY A 122 -4.88 0.43 10.22
N ILE A 123 -4.61 0.74 8.95
CA ILE A 123 -3.28 1.13 8.48
C ILE A 123 -2.96 2.51 9.06
N GLY A 124 -1.82 2.64 9.75
CA GLY A 124 -1.42 3.92 10.35
C GLY A 124 -0.55 4.78 9.46
N VAL A 125 0.11 4.20 8.45
CA VAL A 125 1.06 4.93 7.60
C VAL A 125 0.87 4.57 6.13
N LEU A 126 0.67 5.58 5.28
CA LEU A 126 0.85 5.43 3.83
C LEU A 126 2.28 5.87 3.47
N VAL A 127 3.00 5.00 2.75
CA VAL A 127 4.38 5.26 2.34
C VAL A 127 4.37 5.78 0.90
N TYR A 128 4.53 7.09 0.76
CA TYR A 128 4.40 7.84 -0.49
C TYR A 128 5.57 7.56 -1.45
N GLY A 129 5.27 7.03 -2.65
CA GLY A 129 6.23 6.83 -3.73
C GLY A 129 6.79 8.15 -4.28
N TRP A 130 8.00 8.52 -3.87
CA TRP A 130 8.64 9.80 -4.20
C TRP A 130 9.77 9.63 -5.21
N THR A 131 9.62 10.23 -6.39
CA THR A 131 10.55 10.09 -7.52
C THR A 131 11.77 11.00 -7.47
N GLY A 132 11.88 11.90 -6.49
CA GLY A 132 12.93 12.91 -6.42
C GLY A 132 12.43 14.33 -6.66
N GLN A 133 13.27 15.31 -6.34
CA GLN A 133 12.94 16.75 -6.42
C GLN A 133 12.48 17.14 -7.84
N ALA A 134 11.38 17.89 -7.96
CA ALA A 134 10.84 18.32 -9.25
C ALA A 134 11.81 19.19 -10.09
N SER A 135 12.79 19.81 -9.43
CA SER A 135 13.84 20.59 -10.09
C SER A 135 14.85 19.72 -10.85
N ASN A 136 14.95 18.43 -10.51
CA ASN A 136 15.84 17.48 -11.18
C ASN A 136 15.09 16.81 -12.36
N PRO A 137 15.44 17.10 -13.63
CA PRO A 137 14.73 16.55 -14.78
C PRO A 137 14.88 15.03 -14.93
N ARG A 138 15.80 14.40 -14.17
CA ARG A 138 15.98 12.95 -14.12
C ARG A 138 15.18 12.28 -13.00
N ALA A 139 14.56 13.05 -12.11
CA ALA A 139 13.76 12.59 -10.99
C ALA A 139 12.33 12.20 -11.44
N VAL A 140 12.24 11.26 -12.36
CA VAL A 140 10.97 10.74 -12.88
C VAL A 140 10.96 9.22 -12.78
N ASP A 141 9.77 8.64 -12.73
CA ASP A 141 9.58 7.20 -12.82
C ASP A 141 9.77 6.68 -14.26
N GLY A 142 9.48 5.39 -14.44
CA GLY A 142 9.58 4.72 -15.74
C GLY A 142 8.66 5.31 -16.82
N GLU A 143 7.54 5.94 -16.47
CA GLU A 143 6.58 6.57 -17.38
C GLU A 143 6.82 8.08 -17.57
N GLY A 144 7.84 8.63 -16.90
CA GLY A 144 8.22 10.05 -17.01
C GLY A 144 7.46 10.96 -16.05
N ILE A 145 6.81 10.40 -15.02
CA ILE A 145 6.08 11.16 -14.01
C ILE A 145 7.01 11.49 -12.86
N ASN A 146 7.01 12.77 -12.45
CA ASN A 146 7.60 13.21 -11.19
C ASN A 146 6.47 13.33 -10.17
N THR A 147 6.59 12.69 -9.00
CA THR A 147 5.54 12.73 -7.95
C THR A 147 5.70 13.90 -6.99
N ASP A 148 6.88 14.51 -6.89
CA ASP A 148 7.15 15.68 -6.03
C ASP A 148 6.20 16.86 -6.28
N ILE A 149 5.74 17.03 -7.54
CA ILE A 149 4.83 18.11 -7.95
C ILE A 149 3.47 18.15 -7.21
N ILE A 150 3.04 17.07 -6.57
CA ILE A 150 1.76 16.97 -5.84
C ILE A 150 1.91 16.58 -4.36
N VAL A 151 3.14 16.47 -3.82
CA VAL A 151 3.35 16.07 -2.41
C VAL A 151 2.58 16.99 -1.46
N ASP A 152 2.65 18.30 -1.71
CA ASP A 152 2.02 19.33 -0.92
C ASP A 152 0.48 19.23 -0.92
N ASP A 153 -0.12 18.89 -2.06
CA ASP A 153 -1.57 18.69 -2.18
C ASP A 153 -2.02 17.40 -1.49
N VAL A 154 -1.23 16.32 -1.60
CA VAL A 154 -1.51 15.05 -0.94
C VAL A 154 -1.43 15.20 0.58
N LEU A 155 -0.39 15.84 1.13
CA LEU A 155 -0.24 16.06 2.57
C LEU A 155 -1.39 16.89 3.15
N ARG A 156 -1.79 17.97 2.47
CA ARG A 156 -2.96 18.77 2.87
C ARG A 156 -4.25 17.97 2.86
N ALA A 157 -4.47 17.14 1.84
CA ALA A 157 -5.66 16.32 1.74
C ALA A 157 -5.71 15.25 2.84
N VAL A 158 -4.58 14.64 3.18
CA VAL A 158 -4.47 13.71 4.32
C VAL A 158 -4.84 14.40 5.64
N GLU A 159 -4.29 15.59 5.92
CA GLU A 159 -4.63 16.33 7.16
C GLU A 159 -6.09 16.79 7.21
N THR A 160 -6.64 17.20 6.06
CA THR A 160 -8.05 17.61 5.94
C THR A 160 -9.02 16.44 6.11
N SER A 161 -8.57 15.20 5.87
CA SER A 161 -9.41 14.01 6.09
C SER A 161 -9.78 13.79 7.55
N HIS A 162 -9.00 14.34 8.49
CA HIS A 162 -9.10 14.12 9.94
C HIS A 162 -9.01 12.65 10.38
N VAL A 163 -8.57 11.76 9.49
CA VAL A 163 -8.23 10.38 9.82
C VAL A 163 -6.78 10.36 10.31
N PRO A 164 -6.44 9.68 11.42
CA PRO A 164 -5.10 9.72 12.02
C PRO A 164 -4.04 8.90 11.25
N VAL A 165 -4.17 8.79 9.93
CA VAL A 165 -3.18 8.18 9.03
C VAL A 165 -2.05 9.20 8.80
N GLN A 166 -0.82 8.71 8.83
CA GLN A 166 0.39 9.51 8.63
C GLN A 166 1.08 9.13 7.31
N ILE A 167 2.02 9.97 6.87
CA ILE A 167 2.81 9.78 5.65
C ILE A 167 4.27 9.54 5.98
N ALA A 168 4.83 8.46 5.45
CA ALA A 168 6.27 8.26 5.29
C ALA A 168 6.64 8.39 3.81
N PHE A 169 7.92 8.57 3.49
CA PHE A 169 8.37 8.64 2.09
C PHE A 169 9.04 7.35 1.64
N HIS A 170 8.85 6.99 0.37
CA HIS A 170 9.55 5.92 -0.32
C HIS A 170 10.41 6.56 -1.42
N SER A 171 11.71 6.69 -1.17
CA SER A 171 12.67 7.22 -2.13
C SER A 171 12.86 6.21 -3.26
N GLU A 172 12.29 6.53 -4.43
CA GLU A 172 12.39 5.74 -5.65
C GLU A 172 13.79 5.89 -6.31
N PRO A 173 14.20 4.95 -7.16
CA PRO A 173 15.55 4.90 -7.71
C PRO A 173 15.65 5.69 -9.01
N TYR A 174 15.44 7.01 -8.94
CA TYR A 174 15.59 7.88 -10.09
C TYR A 174 16.98 7.84 -10.71
N GLU A 175 17.10 8.26 -11.97
CA GLU A 175 18.36 8.18 -12.70
C GLU A 175 19.44 9.04 -12.03
N GLY A 176 20.51 8.39 -11.57
CA GLY A 176 21.64 9.04 -10.93
C GLY A 176 21.50 9.26 -9.42
N ARG A 177 20.47 8.70 -8.76
CA ARG A 177 20.38 8.70 -7.30
C ARG A 177 21.63 8.03 -6.68
N SER A 178 22.15 8.64 -5.63
CA SER A 178 23.31 8.18 -4.85
C SER A 178 23.09 8.49 -3.36
N PRO A 179 23.92 7.98 -2.44
CA PRO A 179 23.83 8.35 -1.03
C PRO A 179 23.98 9.86 -0.81
N VAL A 180 24.86 10.52 -1.56
CA VAL A 180 25.04 11.98 -1.49
C VAL A 180 23.77 12.70 -1.92
N SER A 181 23.19 12.35 -3.07
CA SER A 181 21.94 12.98 -3.51
C SER A 181 20.76 12.63 -2.60
N PHE A 182 20.78 11.47 -1.93
CA PHE A 182 19.79 11.12 -0.90
C PHE A 182 19.89 12.04 0.32
N ALA A 183 21.10 12.45 0.73
CA ALA A 183 21.26 13.46 1.78
C ALA A 183 20.67 14.81 1.34
N ASP A 184 20.96 15.24 0.11
CA ASP A 184 20.38 16.46 -0.47
C ASP A 184 18.84 16.38 -0.55
N ASP A 185 18.30 15.20 -0.90
CA ASP A 185 16.87 14.92 -0.93
C ASP A 185 16.25 14.99 0.48
N ALA A 186 16.93 14.45 1.51
CA ALA A 186 16.45 14.54 2.88
C ALA A 186 16.41 15.99 3.38
N GLU A 187 17.41 16.81 3.05
CA GLU A 187 17.40 18.25 3.33
C GLU A 187 16.25 18.97 2.60
N TYR A 188 15.99 18.60 1.35
CA TYR A 188 14.86 19.12 0.58
C TYR A 188 13.52 18.75 1.24
N LEU A 189 13.30 17.47 1.53
CA LEU A 189 12.07 17.01 2.20
C LEU A 189 11.90 17.69 3.58
N ALA A 190 12.99 17.91 4.32
CA ALA A 190 12.97 18.63 5.58
C ALA A 190 12.52 20.08 5.44
N ALA A 191 13.09 20.80 4.47
CA ALA A 191 12.76 22.19 4.21
C ALA A 191 11.32 22.37 3.68
N HIS A 192 10.82 21.40 2.91
CA HIS A 192 9.57 21.53 2.17
C HIS A 192 8.37 20.84 2.83
N TYR A 193 8.55 19.70 3.49
CA TYR A 193 7.42 18.83 3.84
C TYR A 193 7.45 18.28 5.27
N PHE A 194 8.61 18.15 5.92
CA PHE A 194 8.64 17.57 7.28
C PHE A 194 7.96 18.43 8.35
N HIS A 195 7.55 19.66 8.05
CA HIS A 195 6.77 20.48 8.97
C HIS A 195 5.29 20.08 9.10
N TYR A 196 4.76 19.26 8.18
CA TYR A 196 3.40 18.76 8.25
C TYR A 196 3.21 17.82 9.45
N ASP A 197 2.06 17.93 10.13
CA ASP A 197 1.71 17.12 11.31
C ASP A 197 1.46 15.66 10.92
N SER A 198 1.00 15.45 9.69
CA SER A 198 0.80 14.13 9.09
C SER A 198 2.10 13.34 8.84
N ILE A 199 3.29 13.92 9.00
CA ILE A 199 4.55 13.19 8.74
C ILE A 199 4.84 12.17 9.85
N TYR A 200 4.96 10.90 9.44
CA TYR A 200 5.27 9.79 10.31
C TYR A 200 6.73 9.82 10.77
N ARG A 201 6.94 9.49 12.06
CA ARG A 201 8.25 9.55 12.70
C ARG A 201 8.50 8.33 13.57
N ILE A 202 9.75 7.87 13.58
CA ILE A 202 10.28 6.89 14.53
C ILE A 202 11.42 7.57 15.28
N ASP A 203 11.39 7.50 16.61
CA ASP A 203 12.37 8.17 17.49
C ASP A 203 12.54 9.67 17.18
N GLY A 204 11.44 10.33 16.81
CA GLY A 204 11.40 11.76 16.47
C GLY A 204 11.89 12.11 15.06
N ARG A 205 12.40 11.15 14.29
CA ARG A 205 12.93 11.36 12.93
C ARG A 205 11.90 10.97 11.86
N PRO A 206 11.69 11.78 10.81
CA PRO A 206 10.85 11.42 9.67
C PRO A 206 11.31 10.10 9.04
N VAL A 207 10.37 9.26 8.61
CA VAL A 207 10.69 7.93 8.07
C VAL A 207 10.83 7.97 6.56
N VAL A 208 11.94 7.42 6.05
CA VAL A 208 12.19 7.25 4.62
C VAL A 208 12.60 5.81 4.31
N TYR A 209 11.86 5.17 3.41
CA TYR A 209 12.20 3.89 2.80
C TYR A 209 13.05 4.15 1.57
N VAL A 210 14.20 3.48 1.44
CA VAL A 210 15.09 3.64 0.29
C VAL A 210 14.94 2.42 -0.61
N TYR A 211 14.17 2.53 -1.71
CA TYR A 211 14.04 1.45 -2.68
C TYR A 211 15.35 1.19 -3.38
N ASP A 212 15.70 -0.06 -3.67
CA ASP A 212 16.96 -0.41 -4.36
C ASP A 212 18.22 0.20 -3.70
N SER A 213 18.25 0.30 -2.36
CA SER A 213 19.39 0.85 -1.62
C SER A 213 20.71 0.10 -1.90
N TYR A 214 20.64 -1.19 -2.26
CA TYR A 214 21.77 -2.04 -2.62
C TYR A 214 22.50 -1.61 -3.92
N ARG A 215 21.94 -0.65 -4.70
CA ARG A 215 22.61 -0.12 -5.90
C ARG A 215 23.83 0.74 -5.57
N SER A 216 24.01 1.14 -4.31
CA SER A 216 25.18 1.83 -3.80
C SER A 216 25.82 1.02 -2.67
N PRO A 217 27.17 1.00 -2.57
CA PRO A 217 27.86 0.19 -1.58
C PRO A 217 27.68 0.75 -0.16
N ALA A 218 27.73 -0.12 0.85
CA ALA A 218 27.55 0.26 2.24
C ALA A 218 28.49 1.38 2.71
N VAL A 219 29.74 1.41 2.22
CA VAL A 219 30.69 2.47 2.60
C VAL A 219 30.23 3.88 2.19
N GLU A 220 29.58 4.02 1.03
CA GLU A 220 29.04 5.32 0.59
C GLU A 220 27.79 5.70 1.39
N TRP A 221 26.97 4.71 1.77
CA TRP A 221 25.85 4.95 2.70
C TRP A 221 26.34 5.37 4.08
N ALA A 222 27.43 4.78 4.57
CA ALA A 222 28.00 5.11 5.88
C ALA A 222 28.51 6.56 5.97
N ASP A 223 28.97 7.15 4.86
CA ASP A 223 29.36 8.57 4.81
C ASP A 223 28.17 9.53 5.05
N VAL A 224 26.93 9.04 4.89
CA VAL A 224 25.69 9.82 5.05
C VAL A 224 24.93 9.42 6.31
N LEU A 225 24.63 8.13 6.45
CA LEU A 225 23.80 7.53 7.49
C LEU A 225 24.63 6.90 8.63
N GLY A 226 25.94 6.77 8.47
CA GLY A 226 26.80 6.25 9.51
C GLY A 226 26.98 7.23 10.67
N LYS A 227 27.60 6.76 11.76
CA LYS A 227 27.91 7.61 12.91
C LYS A 227 28.88 8.73 12.50
N GLY A 228 28.41 9.97 12.54
CA GLY A 228 29.17 11.14 12.08
C GLY A 228 29.11 11.38 10.56
N GLY A 229 28.25 10.64 9.85
CA GLY A 229 27.90 10.93 8.46
C GLY A 229 27.13 12.24 8.32
N SER A 230 26.96 12.71 7.08
CA SER A 230 26.42 14.05 6.80
C SER A 230 25.00 14.29 7.32
N LEU A 231 24.17 13.24 7.43
CA LEU A 231 22.77 13.38 7.81
C LEU A 231 22.53 13.16 9.32
N ARG A 232 23.36 12.35 9.98
CA ARG A 232 23.13 11.96 11.38
C ARG A 232 23.31 13.12 12.35
N GLY A 233 22.24 13.45 13.07
CA GLY A 233 22.18 14.57 14.02
C GLY A 233 21.96 15.95 13.39
N SER A 234 21.68 16.05 12.08
CA SER A 234 21.24 17.29 11.45
C SER A 234 19.72 17.49 11.61
N ASP A 235 19.21 18.66 11.24
CA ASP A 235 17.76 18.94 11.21
C ASP A 235 17.02 18.09 10.14
N ALA A 236 17.77 17.50 9.20
CA ALA A 236 17.27 16.63 8.16
C ALA A 236 17.49 15.12 8.47
N ASP A 237 17.88 14.77 9.71
CA ASP A 237 18.08 13.37 10.09
C ASP A 237 16.79 12.55 9.97
N VAL A 238 16.84 11.47 9.20
CA VAL A 238 15.70 10.58 8.93
C VAL A 238 15.91 9.19 9.53
N PHE A 239 14.83 8.52 9.88
CA PHE A 239 14.86 7.08 10.12
C PHE A 239 14.83 6.36 8.77
N ALA A 240 15.93 5.72 8.38
CA ALA A 240 16.10 5.13 7.05
C ALA A 240 15.91 3.61 7.07
N PHE A 241 14.93 3.11 6.31
CA PHE A 241 14.79 1.69 5.99
C PHE A 241 15.46 1.37 4.65
N GLY A 242 16.39 0.42 4.63
CA GLY A 242 17.01 -0.10 3.40
C GLY A 242 16.37 -1.40 2.91
N LEU A 243 16.38 -1.63 1.60
CA LEU A 243 15.79 -2.83 1.01
C LEU A 243 16.70 -4.05 1.17
N CYS A 244 16.21 -5.10 1.82
CA CYS A 244 16.84 -6.40 1.81
C CYS A 244 16.36 -7.23 0.61
N LEU A 245 17.23 -7.39 -0.39
CA LEU A 245 16.98 -8.23 -1.56
C LEU A 245 17.57 -9.64 -1.36
N ASP A 246 18.88 -9.72 -1.18
CA ASP A 246 19.66 -10.96 -1.16
C ASP A 246 20.26 -11.29 0.22
N ARG A 247 20.77 -12.51 0.37
CA ARG A 247 21.52 -12.92 1.58
C ARG A 247 22.72 -11.99 1.79
N GLY A 248 22.99 -11.64 3.06
CA GLY A 248 24.01 -10.67 3.42
C GLY A 248 23.52 -9.22 3.48
N CYS A 249 22.27 -8.94 3.08
CA CYS A 249 21.67 -7.61 3.17
C CYS A 249 21.78 -7.00 4.58
N VAL A 250 21.62 -7.79 5.65
CA VAL A 250 21.66 -7.30 7.04
C VAL A 250 23.01 -6.67 7.36
N ALA A 251 24.09 -7.36 6.99
CA ALA A 251 25.45 -6.87 7.21
C ALA A 251 25.73 -5.59 6.39
N GLU A 252 25.31 -5.55 5.12
CA GLU A 252 25.48 -4.37 4.26
C GLU A 252 24.69 -3.16 4.78
N LEU A 253 23.43 -3.36 5.19
CA LEU A 253 22.58 -2.29 5.72
C LEU A 253 23.10 -1.77 7.07
N ALA A 254 23.51 -2.66 7.97
CA ALA A 254 24.12 -2.27 9.24
C ALA A 254 25.44 -1.51 9.01
N ALA A 255 26.30 -1.98 8.09
CA ALA A 255 27.53 -1.29 7.73
C ALA A 255 27.27 0.08 7.09
N GLY A 256 26.19 0.22 6.33
CA GLY A 256 25.74 1.47 5.72
C GLY A 256 25.10 2.46 6.68
N GLY A 257 24.87 2.09 7.95
CA GLY A 257 24.26 2.97 8.95
C GLY A 257 22.75 3.14 8.81
N PHE A 258 22.06 2.23 8.11
CA PHE A 258 20.59 2.20 8.09
C PHE A 258 20.03 1.93 9.49
N ASP A 259 18.84 2.46 9.78
CA ASP A 259 18.15 2.24 11.06
C ASP A 259 17.31 0.96 11.05
N GLY A 260 16.92 0.52 9.85
CA GLY A 260 16.17 -0.71 9.66
C GLY A 260 16.24 -1.26 8.25
N LEU A 261 15.61 -2.42 8.07
CA LEU A 261 15.41 -3.05 6.77
C LEU A 261 13.93 -3.30 6.47
N TYR A 262 13.61 -3.40 5.18
CA TYR A 262 12.33 -3.89 4.68
C TYR A 262 12.49 -4.80 3.46
N THR A 263 11.44 -5.51 3.05
CA THR A 263 11.55 -6.59 2.04
C THR A 263 10.81 -6.31 0.72
N TYR A 264 9.93 -5.31 0.69
CA TYR A 264 9.10 -4.82 -0.41
C TYR A 264 8.25 -5.87 -1.13
N PHE A 265 8.83 -6.83 -1.85
CA PHE A 265 8.08 -7.67 -2.78
C PHE A 265 7.02 -8.52 -2.06
N GLY A 266 5.75 -8.31 -2.41
CA GLY A 266 4.61 -9.14 -1.98
C GLY A 266 4.56 -10.53 -2.63
N SER A 267 5.64 -10.93 -3.30
CA SER A 267 5.78 -12.18 -4.05
C SER A 267 6.72 -13.14 -3.33
N ASP A 268 6.15 -14.13 -2.67
CA ASP A 268 6.89 -15.15 -1.92
C ASP A 268 7.85 -15.92 -2.84
N GLY A 269 9.12 -15.96 -2.45
CA GLY A 269 10.19 -16.62 -3.20
C GLY A 269 10.79 -15.80 -4.34
N PHE A 270 10.40 -14.53 -4.52
CA PHE A 270 11.00 -13.67 -5.55
C PHE A 270 12.46 -13.29 -5.22
N SER A 271 12.73 -12.97 -3.96
CA SER A 271 14.08 -12.69 -3.43
C SER A 271 14.29 -13.40 -2.10
N TYR A 272 15.50 -13.35 -1.54
CA TYR A 272 15.74 -13.82 -0.17
C TYR A 272 14.85 -13.06 0.83
N GLY A 273 14.83 -11.73 0.74
CA GLY A 273 14.02 -10.89 1.62
C GLY A 273 12.51 -11.15 1.52
N SER A 274 12.00 -11.52 0.35
CA SER A 274 10.56 -11.79 0.17
C SER A 274 10.16 -13.26 0.40
N SER A 275 11.09 -14.13 0.75
CA SER A 275 10.82 -15.55 1.00
C SER A 275 10.34 -15.77 2.43
N VAL A 276 9.07 -16.15 2.61
CA VAL A 276 8.46 -16.25 3.95
C VAL A 276 9.14 -17.28 4.85
N SER A 277 9.80 -18.29 4.26
CA SER A 277 10.57 -19.30 4.99
C SER A 277 11.84 -18.75 5.64
N GLU A 278 12.36 -17.63 5.14
CA GLU A 278 13.62 -17.02 5.62
C GLU A 278 13.36 -15.96 6.71
N TRP A 279 12.13 -15.45 6.81
CA TRP A 279 11.77 -14.34 7.70
C TRP A 279 12.13 -14.56 9.18
N PRO A 280 11.94 -15.74 9.80
CA PRO A 280 12.35 -15.94 11.19
C PRO A 280 13.85 -15.73 11.42
N GLU A 281 14.70 -16.20 10.49
CA GLU A 281 16.15 -16.02 10.60
C GLU A 281 16.55 -14.58 10.27
N LEU A 282 15.98 -14.00 9.21
CA LEU A 282 16.19 -12.60 8.82
C LEU A 282 15.88 -11.62 9.95
N VAL A 283 14.75 -11.79 10.64
CA VAL A 283 14.37 -10.93 11.77
C VAL A 283 15.38 -11.06 12.92
N ASN A 284 15.75 -12.30 13.28
CA ASN A 284 16.72 -12.54 14.35
C ASN A 284 18.10 -11.93 14.03
N GLU A 285 18.58 -12.09 12.80
CA GLU A 285 19.85 -11.53 12.35
C GLU A 285 19.83 -10.00 12.38
N ALA A 286 18.76 -9.38 11.87
CA ALA A 286 18.60 -7.94 11.86
C ALA A 286 18.53 -7.35 13.28
N HIS A 287 17.76 -7.96 14.18
CA HIS A 287 17.70 -7.54 15.58
C HIS A 287 19.05 -7.68 16.28
N ALA A 288 19.80 -8.75 16.01
CA ALA A 288 21.16 -8.92 16.54
C ALA A 288 22.14 -7.86 16.02
N ALA A 289 21.91 -7.35 14.81
CA ALA A 289 22.65 -6.21 14.22
C ALA A 289 22.14 -4.84 14.70
N GLY A 290 21.06 -4.79 15.50
CA GLY A 290 20.45 -3.56 15.99
C GLY A 290 19.52 -2.85 15.00
N LEU A 291 19.13 -3.51 13.91
CA LEU A 291 18.22 -2.97 12.89
C LEU A 291 16.76 -3.24 13.25
N LYS A 292 15.88 -2.28 12.97
CA LYS A 292 14.43 -2.50 12.93
C LYS A 292 14.00 -3.25 11.67
N VAL A 293 12.95 -4.07 11.76
CA VAL A 293 12.48 -4.86 10.62
C VAL A 293 11.04 -4.51 10.24
N SER A 294 10.82 -4.22 8.96
CA SER A 294 9.51 -4.13 8.33
C SER A 294 9.33 -5.25 7.30
N LEU A 295 8.63 -6.33 7.63
CA LEU A 295 8.34 -7.38 6.65
C LEU A 295 7.20 -6.94 5.74
N SER A 296 7.40 -7.08 4.43
CA SER A 296 6.42 -6.67 3.43
C SER A 296 5.52 -7.84 3.01
N VAL A 297 4.20 -7.68 3.18
CA VAL A 297 3.17 -8.65 2.79
C VAL A 297 2.39 -8.13 1.58
N GLY A 298 1.94 -9.01 0.69
CA GLY A 298 1.13 -8.62 -0.47
C GLY A 298 -0.03 -9.57 -0.76
N PRO A 299 -1.13 -9.10 -1.37
CA PRO A 299 -2.32 -9.91 -1.60
C PRO A 299 -2.17 -10.92 -2.75
N GLY A 300 -1.15 -10.72 -3.58
CA GLY A 300 -0.80 -11.47 -4.77
C GLY A 300 0.06 -10.60 -5.68
N TYR A 301 0.35 -11.06 -6.89
CA TYR A 301 1.17 -10.33 -7.87
C TYR A 301 0.81 -10.75 -9.28
N ASP A 302 0.58 -9.78 -10.17
CA ASP A 302 0.36 -10.01 -11.60
C ASP A 302 0.64 -8.71 -12.37
N ASP A 303 1.80 -8.63 -13.01
CA ASP A 303 2.19 -7.49 -13.84
C ASP A 303 2.10 -7.82 -15.34
N THR A 304 1.47 -8.94 -15.71
CA THR A 304 1.57 -9.48 -17.08
C THR A 304 0.94 -8.60 -18.14
N ARG A 305 0.08 -7.64 -17.74
CA ARG A 305 -0.47 -6.60 -18.63
C ARG A 305 0.63 -5.68 -19.15
N ILE A 306 1.56 -5.25 -18.28
CA ILE A 306 2.66 -4.36 -18.66
C ILE A 306 3.99 -5.10 -18.87
N ARG A 307 4.15 -6.31 -18.34
CA ARG A 307 5.33 -7.18 -18.50
C ARG A 307 4.89 -8.60 -18.92
N PRO A 308 4.46 -8.81 -20.18
CA PRO A 308 3.88 -10.09 -20.63
C PRO A 308 4.84 -11.28 -20.55
N TRP A 309 6.13 -11.02 -20.40
CA TRP A 309 7.17 -12.03 -20.21
C TRP A 309 7.34 -12.49 -18.74
N ASN A 310 6.72 -11.82 -17.78
CA ASN A 310 6.97 -12.03 -16.35
C ASN A 310 5.98 -12.99 -15.66
N SER A 311 5.21 -13.78 -16.43
CA SER A 311 4.19 -14.68 -15.86
C SER A 311 4.69 -15.69 -14.81
N ALA A 312 5.99 -15.99 -14.78
CA ALA A 312 6.59 -16.90 -13.80
C ALA A 312 6.59 -16.35 -12.37
N THR A 313 6.52 -15.04 -12.18
CA THR A 313 6.50 -14.39 -10.86
C THR A 313 5.08 -14.22 -10.32
N ARG A 314 4.07 -14.48 -11.14
CA ARG A 314 2.64 -14.33 -10.80
C ARG A 314 2.29 -15.13 -9.55
N LYS A 315 1.55 -14.48 -8.64
CA LYS A 315 0.97 -15.09 -7.43
C LYS A 315 -0.53 -14.83 -7.44
N ASP A 316 -1.31 -15.90 -7.67
CA ASP A 316 -2.76 -15.82 -7.57
C ASP A 316 -3.17 -15.45 -6.14
N ARG A 317 -4.13 -14.55 -6.00
CA ARG A 317 -4.65 -14.16 -4.70
C ARG A 317 -5.38 -15.30 -3.99
N ASP A 318 -5.85 -16.32 -4.72
CA ASP A 318 -6.58 -17.51 -4.23
C ASP A 318 -7.69 -17.11 -3.25
N ASN A 319 -8.50 -16.14 -3.67
CA ASN A 319 -9.56 -15.53 -2.84
C ASN A 319 -9.01 -15.11 -1.45
N GLY A 320 -7.91 -14.38 -1.41
CA GLY A 320 -7.29 -13.86 -0.19
C GLY A 320 -6.45 -14.87 0.61
N LYS A 321 -6.46 -16.17 0.29
CA LYS A 321 -5.65 -17.15 1.01
C LYS A 321 -4.15 -16.89 0.87
N TYR A 322 -3.71 -16.34 -0.26
CA TYR A 322 -2.31 -15.95 -0.43
C TYR A 322 -1.93 -14.86 0.57
N TYR A 323 -2.75 -13.81 0.67
CA TYR A 323 -2.53 -12.71 1.61
C TYR A 323 -2.51 -13.17 3.06
N VAL A 324 -3.47 -14.02 3.44
CA VAL A 324 -3.54 -14.66 4.76
C VAL A 324 -2.23 -15.37 5.09
N ARG A 325 -1.67 -16.18 4.18
CA ARG A 325 -0.41 -16.89 4.44
C ARG A 325 0.77 -15.94 4.68
N MET A 326 0.87 -14.85 3.91
CA MET A 326 1.94 -13.87 4.12
C MET A 326 1.80 -13.17 5.47
N TRP A 327 0.59 -12.74 5.84
CA TRP A 327 0.33 -12.13 7.15
C TRP A 327 0.61 -13.07 8.32
N GLU A 328 0.19 -14.34 8.24
CA GLU A 328 0.48 -15.34 9.26
C GLU A 328 1.98 -15.55 9.44
N ALA A 329 2.74 -15.61 8.33
CA ALA A 329 4.19 -15.73 8.39
C ALA A 329 4.86 -14.49 9.01
N ALA A 330 4.38 -13.29 8.67
CA ALA A 330 4.89 -12.04 9.26
C ALA A 330 4.63 -11.98 10.77
N LEU A 331 3.39 -12.29 11.20
CA LEU A 331 3.03 -12.36 12.62
C LEU A 331 3.91 -13.36 13.38
N ALA A 332 4.14 -14.54 12.82
CA ALA A 332 4.95 -15.59 13.43
C ALA A 332 6.45 -15.25 13.50
N SER A 333 6.94 -14.39 12.60
CA SER A 333 8.37 -14.03 12.51
C SER A 333 8.77 -12.91 13.46
N GLY A 334 7.82 -12.19 14.07
CA GLY A 334 8.07 -11.17 15.08
C GLY A 334 8.81 -9.89 14.63
N PRO A 335 8.52 -9.29 13.46
CA PRO A 335 9.15 -8.03 13.07
C PRO A 335 8.65 -6.85 13.93
N ASP A 336 9.32 -5.71 13.84
CA ASP A 336 8.89 -4.48 14.51
C ASP A 336 7.69 -3.83 13.80
N TYR A 337 7.69 -3.91 12.47
CA TYR A 337 6.69 -3.32 11.58
C TYR A 337 6.22 -4.33 10.53
N VAL A 338 5.04 -4.10 9.96
CA VAL A 338 4.61 -4.74 8.71
C VAL A 338 4.37 -3.66 7.67
N SER A 339 4.90 -3.86 6.47
CA SER A 339 4.54 -3.06 5.30
C SER A 339 3.63 -3.86 4.37
N ILE A 340 2.69 -3.20 3.73
CA ILE A 340 1.79 -3.81 2.75
C ILE A 340 2.22 -3.34 1.38
N THR A 341 2.53 -4.29 0.50
CA THR A 341 2.80 -4.07 -0.91
C THR A 341 1.60 -4.60 -1.68
N SER A 342 0.63 -3.73 -2.00
CA SER A 342 0.62 -2.26 -1.84
C SER A 342 -0.79 -1.73 -1.53
N PHE A 343 -0.92 -0.44 -1.21
CA PHE A 343 -2.24 0.20 -1.23
C PHE A 343 -2.82 0.18 -2.64
N ASN A 344 -2.10 0.74 -3.62
CA ASN A 344 -2.61 0.99 -4.98
C ASN A 344 -1.60 0.83 -6.12
N GLU A 345 -0.63 -0.10 -6.05
CA GLU A 345 0.23 -0.40 -7.21
C GLU A 345 -0.50 -1.29 -8.22
N TRP A 346 -1.33 -0.65 -9.03
CA TRP A 346 -2.21 -1.31 -10.00
C TRP A 346 -1.43 -2.01 -11.12
N GLY A 347 -0.27 -1.47 -11.54
CA GLY A 347 0.52 -2.04 -12.64
C GLY A 347 1.06 -3.44 -12.33
N GLU A 348 1.33 -3.70 -11.04
CA GLU A 348 1.82 -5.00 -10.56
C GLU A 348 0.73 -5.90 -9.97
N GLY A 349 -0.51 -5.42 -9.93
CA GLY A 349 -1.63 -6.19 -9.39
C GLY A 349 -1.51 -6.50 -7.90
N THR A 350 -0.75 -5.70 -7.14
CA THR A 350 -0.48 -5.91 -5.70
C THR A 350 -1.40 -5.10 -4.79
N GLN A 351 -2.27 -4.26 -5.35
CA GLN A 351 -3.11 -3.33 -4.61
C GLN A 351 -4.11 -4.01 -3.67
N ILE A 352 -4.32 -3.44 -2.48
CA ILE A 352 -5.45 -3.75 -1.59
C ILE A 352 -6.64 -2.80 -1.80
N GLU A 353 -6.44 -1.69 -2.51
CA GLU A 353 -7.49 -0.75 -2.91
C GLU A 353 -8.65 -1.52 -3.60
N PRO A 354 -9.92 -1.15 -3.35
CA PRO A 354 -11.08 -1.84 -3.91
C PRO A 354 -11.06 -1.92 -5.44
N ALA A 355 -11.29 -3.13 -5.96
CA ALA A 355 -11.41 -3.36 -7.40
C ALA A 355 -12.81 -3.85 -7.79
N VAL A 356 -13.27 -3.42 -8.96
CA VAL A 356 -14.58 -3.76 -9.52
C VAL A 356 -14.45 -4.65 -10.75
N ALA A 357 -15.48 -5.47 -10.98
CA ALA A 357 -15.58 -6.22 -12.22
C ALA A 357 -15.88 -5.27 -13.38
N ARG A 358 -15.19 -5.45 -14.50
CA ARG A 358 -15.38 -4.65 -15.71
C ARG A 358 -15.04 -5.49 -16.93
N GLU A 359 -15.75 -5.25 -18.02
CA GLU A 359 -15.50 -5.89 -19.30
C GLU A 359 -15.16 -4.82 -20.34
N THR A 360 -14.05 -5.01 -21.06
CA THR A 360 -13.70 -4.28 -22.27
C THR A 360 -13.76 -5.24 -23.45
N THR A 361 -13.56 -4.74 -24.67
CA THR A 361 -13.49 -5.59 -25.86
C THR A 361 -12.41 -6.67 -25.75
N ASP A 362 -11.30 -6.35 -25.09
CA ASP A 362 -10.07 -7.15 -25.12
C ASP A 362 -9.71 -7.77 -23.76
N TYR A 363 -10.43 -7.42 -22.67
CA TYR A 363 -10.11 -7.89 -21.33
C TYR A 363 -11.31 -7.94 -20.37
N THR A 364 -11.30 -8.93 -19.48
CA THR A 364 -12.28 -9.06 -18.39
C THR A 364 -11.57 -8.90 -17.05
N TYR A 365 -11.86 -7.79 -16.37
CA TYR A 365 -11.37 -7.48 -15.04
C TYR A 365 -12.23 -8.16 -13.98
N VAL A 366 -11.58 -8.85 -13.05
CA VAL A 366 -12.24 -9.48 -11.90
C VAL A 366 -12.27 -8.49 -10.74
N GLY A 367 -13.46 -8.27 -10.17
CA GLY A 367 -13.66 -7.44 -8.99
C GLY A 367 -13.56 -8.24 -7.68
N TYR A 368 -13.20 -7.56 -6.61
CA TYR A 368 -13.19 -8.11 -5.25
C TYR A 368 -13.74 -7.16 -4.18
N GLY A 369 -14.22 -5.97 -4.57
CA GLY A 369 -14.77 -4.98 -3.63
C GLY A 369 -13.77 -4.63 -2.54
N ASP A 370 -14.24 -4.57 -1.28
CA ASP A 370 -13.43 -4.14 -0.14
C ASP A 370 -12.67 -5.28 0.55
N ARG A 371 -12.74 -6.51 0.00
CA ARG A 371 -12.23 -7.74 0.65
C ARG A 371 -10.80 -7.62 1.21
N TYR A 372 -9.89 -6.97 0.49
CA TYR A 372 -8.49 -6.87 0.93
C TYR A 372 -8.28 -5.78 1.99
N LEU A 373 -9.12 -4.74 2.03
CA LEU A 373 -9.19 -3.83 3.17
C LEU A 373 -9.74 -4.54 4.41
N GLU A 374 -10.80 -5.34 4.26
CA GLU A 374 -11.39 -6.13 5.35
C GLU A 374 -10.40 -7.14 5.95
N LEU A 375 -9.69 -7.89 5.09
CA LEU A 375 -8.63 -8.80 5.53
C LEU A 375 -7.49 -8.05 6.21
N THR A 376 -7.12 -6.87 5.70
CA THR A 376 -6.10 -6.03 6.35
C THR A 376 -6.56 -5.64 7.74
N ALA A 377 -7.79 -5.16 7.91
CA ALA A 377 -8.35 -4.79 9.20
C ALA A 377 -8.28 -5.94 10.22
N GLU A 378 -8.64 -7.16 9.81
CA GLU A 378 -8.56 -8.37 10.64
C GLU A 378 -7.12 -8.62 11.13
N PHE A 379 -6.14 -8.53 10.23
CA PHE A 379 -4.75 -8.78 10.58
C PHE A 379 -4.11 -7.65 11.38
N VAL A 380 -4.47 -6.40 11.13
CA VAL A 380 -4.05 -5.27 11.96
C VAL A 380 -4.59 -5.41 13.38
N GLU A 381 -5.84 -5.85 13.54
CA GLU A 381 -6.41 -6.10 14.86
C GLU A 381 -5.63 -7.19 15.60
N ARG A 382 -5.29 -8.29 14.92
CA ARG A 382 -4.46 -9.37 15.49
C ARG A 382 -3.05 -8.90 15.83
N TRP A 383 -2.44 -8.12 14.94
CA TRP A 383 -1.12 -7.51 15.14
C TRP A 383 -1.10 -6.60 16.37
N SER A 384 -2.17 -5.85 16.60
CA SER A 384 -2.26 -4.91 17.74
C SER A 384 -2.38 -5.60 19.10
N ARG A 385 -2.71 -6.90 19.14
CA ARG A 385 -2.87 -7.68 20.39
C ARG A 385 -1.65 -8.54 20.74
N ARG A 386 -0.60 -8.51 19.91
CA ARG A 386 0.56 -9.41 20.01
C ARG A 386 1.48 -9.13 21.18
#